data_AF-A0A2V8VCU5-F1
#
_entry.id   AF-A0A2V8VCU5-F1
#
_cell.length_a   1.000
_cell.length_b   1.000
_cell.length_c   1.000
_cell.angle_alpha   90.00
_cell.angle_beta   90.00
_cell.angle_gamma   90.00
#
_symmetry.space_group_name_H-M   'P 1'
#
loop_
_entity.id
_entity.type
_entity.pdbx_description
1 polymer ?
#
loop_
_entity_poly.entity_id
_entity_poly.type
_entity_poly.pdbx_seq_one_letter_code
_entity_poly.pdbx_strand_id
1 'polypeptide(L)'
;MLGERKRAAILELQKQGHGIRRIAQAVGASRITVRRIIKSGVSKVPTILRSNKAEPYRAQIFELYSRCRGNLMQVHKELMAHGAQFSYPALTSFVRRTRLGDEHSKVTRSITAAQ
;
A
#
# COMPACT_ATOMS: atom_id res chain seq x y z
N MET A 1 -6.17 -8.73 -8.40
CA MET A 1 -6.76 -7.47 -8.93
C MET A 1 -6.20 -7.21 -10.32
N LEU A 2 -6.98 -6.66 -11.26
CA LEU A 2 -6.48 -6.34 -12.59
C LEU A 2 -5.56 -5.10 -12.51
N GLY A 3 -4.34 -5.20 -13.03
CA GLY A 3 -3.35 -4.12 -12.99
C GLY A 3 -3.74 -2.91 -13.84
N GLU A 4 -3.15 -1.76 -13.53
CA GLU A 4 -3.49 -0.45 -14.11
C GLU A 4 -3.39 -0.41 -15.63
N ARG A 5 -2.32 -0.97 -16.23
CA ARG A 5 -2.17 -1.07 -17.69
C ARG A 5 -3.35 -1.76 -18.38
N LYS A 6 -3.81 -2.88 -17.83
CA LYS A 6 -4.95 -3.62 -18.39
C LYS A 6 -6.27 -2.87 -18.19
N ARG A 7 -6.42 -2.12 -17.10
CA ARG A 7 -7.60 -1.28 -16.86
C ARG A 7 -7.64 -0.09 -17.83
N ALA A 8 -6.49 0.53 -18.11
CA ALA A 8 -6.37 1.58 -19.11
C ALA A 8 -6.76 1.06 -20.50
N ALA A 9 -6.22 -0.09 -20.92
CA ALA A 9 -6.57 -0.71 -22.20
C ALA A 9 -8.08 -1.02 -22.32
N ILE A 10 -8.72 -1.47 -21.24
CA ILE A 10 -10.19 -1.69 -21.22
C ILE A 10 -10.96 -0.39 -21.49
N LEU A 11 -10.53 0.73 -20.90
CA LEU A 11 -11.19 2.03 -21.06
C LEU A 11 -10.95 2.60 -22.46
N GLU A 12 -9.75 2.44 -23.01
CA GLU A 12 -9.45 2.86 -24.40
C GLU A 12 -10.27 2.08 -25.43
N LEU A 13 -10.33 0.75 -25.30
CA LEU A 13 -11.13 -0.09 -26.19
C LEU A 13 -12.63 0.23 -26.10
N GLN A 14 -13.12 0.62 -24.92
CA GLN A 14 -14.50 1.05 -24.75
C GLN A 14 -14.76 2.41 -25.41
N LYS A 15 -13.82 3.37 -25.34
CA LYS A 15 -13.90 4.65 -26.07
C LYS A 15 -13.90 4.45 -27.59
N GLN A 16 -13.20 3.44 -28.08
CA GLN A 16 -13.19 3.03 -29.50
C GLN A 16 -14.49 2.31 -29.93
N GLY A 17 -15.47 2.13 -29.04
CA GLY A 17 -16.76 1.53 -29.35
C GLY A 17 -16.79 0.01 -29.32
N HIS A 18 -15.75 -0.67 -28.82
CA HIS A 18 -15.76 -2.12 -28.72
C HIS A 18 -16.74 -2.63 -27.65
N GLY A 19 -17.50 -3.67 -27.98
CA GLY A 19 -18.40 -4.32 -27.04
C GLY A 19 -17.67 -5.09 -25.93
N ILE A 20 -18.28 -5.16 -24.74
CA ILE A 20 -17.73 -5.81 -23.53
C ILE A 20 -17.14 -7.20 -23.80
N ARG A 21 -17.81 -8.02 -24.63
CA ARG A 21 -17.36 -9.38 -24.96
C ARG A 21 -16.02 -9.39 -25.68
N ARG A 22 -15.84 -8.48 -26.66
CA ARG A 22 -14.63 -8.36 -27.47
C ARG A 22 -13.46 -7.83 -26.63
N ILE A 23 -13.73 -6.84 -25.78
CA ILE A 23 -12.76 -6.32 -24.82
C ILE A 23 -12.28 -7.41 -23.85
N ALA A 24 -13.21 -8.19 -23.30
CA ALA A 24 -12.89 -9.27 -22.37
C ALA A 24 -11.96 -10.33 -22.98
N GLN A 25 -12.21 -10.70 -24.24
CA GLN A 25 -11.35 -11.62 -25.00
C GLN A 25 -9.97 -11.02 -25.27
N ALA A 26 -9.91 -9.77 -25.74
CA ALA A 26 -8.66 -9.10 -26.07
C ALA A 26 -7.73 -8.89 -24.85
N VAL A 27 -8.30 -8.60 -23.68
CA VAL A 27 -7.52 -8.29 -22.46
C VAL A 27 -7.27 -9.55 -21.59
N GLY A 28 -7.94 -10.66 -21.89
CA GLY A 28 -7.89 -11.89 -21.10
C GLY A 28 -8.48 -11.72 -19.69
N ALA A 29 -9.60 -11.00 -19.60
CA ALA A 29 -10.27 -10.70 -18.33
C ALA A 29 -11.75 -11.16 -18.37
N SER A 30 -12.34 -11.43 -17.20
CA SER A 30 -13.75 -11.81 -17.15
C SER A 30 -14.67 -10.65 -17.55
N ARG A 31 -15.79 -10.96 -18.22
CA ARG A 31 -16.80 -9.97 -18.65
C ARG A 31 -17.33 -9.13 -17.46
N ILE A 32 -17.43 -9.75 -16.28
CA ILE A 32 -17.85 -9.08 -15.04
C ILE A 32 -16.82 -8.02 -14.62
N THR A 33 -15.52 -8.36 -14.70
CA THR A 33 -14.42 -7.43 -14.38
C THR A 33 -14.40 -6.26 -15.35
N VAL A 34 -14.53 -6.52 -16.66
CA VAL A 34 -14.60 -5.48 -17.69
C VAL A 34 -15.80 -4.55 -17.45
N ARG A 35 -17.00 -5.09 -17.22
CA ARG A 35 -18.20 -4.31 -16.91
C ARG A 35 -18.00 -3.43 -15.66
N ARG A 36 -17.39 -3.97 -14.60
CA ARG A 36 -17.09 -3.21 -13.37
C ARG A 36 -16.12 -2.07 -13.62
N ILE A 37 -15.08 -2.29 -14.43
CA ILE A 37 -14.08 -1.28 -14.76
C ILE A 37 -14.71 -0.17 -15.61
N ILE A 38 -15.45 -0.51 -16.66
CA ILE A 38 -16.17 0.46 -17.49
C ILE A 38 -17.13 1.29 -16.63
N LYS A 39 -17.91 0.64 -15.75
CA LYS A 39 -18.81 1.34 -14.81
C LYS A 39 -18.05 2.26 -13.85
N SER A 40 -16.87 1.86 -13.39
CA SER A 40 -16.06 2.69 -12.49
C SER A 40 -15.36 3.85 -13.20
N GLY A 41 -15.11 3.76 -14.51
CA GLY A 41 -14.40 4.78 -15.30
C GLY A 41 -12.93 5.01 -14.95
N VAL A 42 -12.39 4.34 -13.90
CA VAL A 42 -11.07 4.63 -13.35
C VAL A 42 -10.08 3.48 -13.65
N SER A 43 -8.99 3.84 -14.33
CA SER A 43 -7.83 2.96 -14.59
C SER A 43 -7.00 2.71 -13.34
N LYS A 44 -6.88 3.73 -12.47
CA LYS A 44 -6.14 3.66 -11.21
C LYS A 44 -6.71 2.55 -10.32
N VAL A 45 -5.83 1.64 -9.89
CA VAL A 45 -6.22 0.61 -8.93
C VAL A 45 -6.37 1.28 -7.56
N PRO A 46 -7.52 1.14 -6.88
CA PRO A 46 -7.68 1.68 -5.55
C PRO A 46 -6.62 1.08 -4.62
N THR A 47 -5.75 1.93 -4.07
CA THR A 47 -4.84 1.52 -3.01
C THR A 47 -5.68 1.28 -1.77
N ILE A 48 -5.85 0.02 -1.36
CA ILE A 48 -6.52 -0.30 -0.10
C ILE A 48 -5.57 0.09 1.03
N LEU A 49 -5.72 1.30 1.53
CA LEU A 49 -5.05 1.76 2.74
C LEU A 49 -5.80 1.17 3.94
N ARG A 50 -5.36 0.00 4.42
CA ARG A 50 -5.79 -0.49 5.73
C ARG A 50 -5.01 0.28 6.79
N SER A 51 -5.71 1.02 7.64
CA SER A 51 -5.12 1.67 8.81
C SER A 51 -4.39 0.63 9.67
N ASN A 52 -3.12 0.90 9.98
CA ASN A 52 -2.35 0.03 10.87
C ASN A 52 -2.85 0.24 12.31
N LYS A 53 -2.92 -0.82 13.12
CA LYS A 53 -3.26 -0.70 14.55
C LYS A 53 -2.24 0.15 15.34
N ALA A 54 -1.03 0.31 14.82
CA ALA A 54 -0.01 1.18 15.38
C ALA A 54 -0.18 2.66 14.99
N GLU A 55 -1.03 3.00 14.01
CA GLU A 55 -1.26 4.37 13.53
C GLU A 55 -1.69 5.34 14.65
N PRO A 56 -2.62 4.98 15.56
CA PRO A 56 -3.04 5.86 16.65
C PRO A 56 -1.89 6.22 17.62
N TYR A 57 -0.88 5.35 17.70
CA TYR A 57 0.26 5.51 18.60
C TYR A 57 1.44 6.20 17.93
N ARG A 58 1.25 6.82 16.75
CA ARG A 58 2.31 7.43 15.94
C ARG A 58 3.23 8.31 16.78
N ALA A 59 2.71 9.33 17.45
CA ALA A 59 3.52 10.26 18.24
C ALA A 59 4.35 9.56 19.31
N GLN A 60 3.75 8.64 20.07
CA GLN A 60 4.44 7.85 21.10
C GLN A 60 5.51 6.94 20.49
N ILE A 61 5.24 6.33 19.33
CA ILE A 61 6.23 5.53 18.60
C ILE A 61 7.44 6.38 18.22
N PHE A 62 7.25 7.61 17.71
CA PHE A 62 8.36 8.51 17.34
C PHE A 62 9.23 8.88 18.55
N GLU A 63 8.59 9.22 19.68
CA GLU A 63 9.27 9.59 20.92
C GLU A 63 10.07 8.41 21.48
N LEU A 64 9.42 7.25 21.63
CA LEU A 64 10.04 6.03 22.13
C LEU A 64 11.13 5.52 21.20
N TYR A 65 10.94 5.62 19.89
CA TYR A 65 11.96 5.21 18.91
C TYR A 65 13.26 5.99 19.09
N SER A 66 13.15 7.30 19.32
CA SER A 66 14.30 8.17 19.60
C SER A 66 14.94 7.84 20.95
N ARG A 67 14.13 7.68 22.01
CA ARG A 67 14.59 7.34 23.37
C ARG A 67 15.29 5.98 23.42
N CYS A 68 14.74 4.98 22.73
CA CYS A 68 15.26 3.62 22.67
C CYS A 68 16.35 3.42 21.60
N ARG A 69 16.84 4.50 20.97
CA ARG A 69 17.89 4.47 19.92
C ARG A 69 17.60 3.46 18.80
N GLY A 70 16.33 3.37 18.39
CA GLY A 70 15.88 2.47 17.34
C GLY A 70 15.60 1.02 17.76
N ASN A 71 15.68 0.68 19.05
CA ASN A 71 15.32 -0.66 19.54
C ASN A 71 13.80 -0.86 19.55
N LEU A 72 13.28 -1.45 18.47
CA LEU A 72 11.84 -1.70 18.27
C LEU A 72 11.23 -2.68 19.27
N MET A 73 12.01 -3.61 19.83
CA MET A 73 11.51 -4.53 20.85
C MET A 73 11.22 -3.76 22.14
N GLN A 74 12.12 -2.86 22.55
CA GLN A 74 11.94 -2.01 23.72
C GLN A 74 10.76 -1.03 23.53
N VAL A 75 10.67 -0.39 22.35
CA VAL A 75 9.52 0.46 21.98
C VAL A 75 8.21 -0.32 22.07
N HIS A 76 8.18 -1.56 21.57
CA HIS A 76 6.99 -2.40 21.63
C HIS A 76 6.58 -2.69 23.08
N LYS A 77 7.54 -3.05 23.94
CA LYS A 77 7.30 -3.32 25.36
C LYS A 77 6.73 -2.12 26.08
N GLU A 78 7.30 -0.93 25.86
CA GLU A 78 6.83 0.32 26.46
C GLU A 78 5.41 0.67 25.96
N LEU A 79 5.13 0.51 24.67
CA LEU A 79 3.78 0.74 24.12
C LEU A 79 2.75 -0.23 24.69
N MET A 80 3.08 -1.51 24.88
CA MET A 80 2.18 -2.45 25.55
C MET A 80 1.96 -2.08 27.02
N ALA A 81 3.00 -1.60 27.72
CA ALA A 81 2.88 -1.12 29.10
C ALA A 81 1.98 0.13 29.20
N HIS A 82 1.96 0.97 28.17
CA HIS A 82 1.04 2.11 28.05
C HIS A 82 -0.36 1.72 27.52
N GLY A 83 -0.67 0.43 27.40
CA GLY A 83 -2.00 -0.07 27.04
C GLY A 83 -2.25 -0.22 25.54
N ALA A 84 -1.24 -0.08 24.70
CA ALA A 84 -1.43 -0.30 23.28
C ALA A 84 -1.76 -1.77 22.98
N GLN A 85 -2.61 -2.01 21.97
CA GLN A 85 -3.07 -3.35 21.61
C GLN A 85 -2.79 -3.66 20.14
N PHE A 86 -1.54 -3.97 19.84
CA PHE A 86 -1.09 -4.44 18.53
C PHE A 86 0.10 -5.37 18.67
N SER A 87 0.39 -6.17 17.66
CA SER A 87 1.52 -7.11 17.68
C SER A 87 2.83 -6.46 17.22
N TYR A 88 3.97 -7.03 17.60
CA TYR A 88 5.28 -6.59 17.12
C TYR A 88 5.40 -6.46 15.57
N PRO A 89 4.84 -7.40 14.76
CA PRO A 89 4.76 -7.23 13.30
C PRO A 89 3.99 -5.98 12.86
N ALA A 90 2.93 -5.58 13.59
CA ALA A 90 2.18 -4.37 13.26
C ALA A 90 3.04 -3.11 13.46
N LEU A 91 3.82 -3.07 14.54
CA LEU A 91 4.79 -1.99 14.82
C LEU A 91 5.88 -1.92 13.76
N THR A 92 6.56 -3.04 13.48
CA THR A 92 7.65 -3.07 12.50
C THR A 92 7.16 -2.74 11.09
N SER A 93 5.95 -3.18 10.71
CA SER A 93 5.30 -2.80 9.46
C SER A 93 4.98 -1.31 9.40
N PHE A 94 4.50 -0.73 10.51
CA PHE A 94 4.27 0.71 10.62
C PHE A 94 5.56 1.49 10.41
N VAL A 95 6.61 1.17 11.16
CA VAL A 95 7.92 1.84 11.11
C VAL A 95 8.52 1.81 9.71
N ARG A 96 8.44 0.67 9.02
CA ARG A 96 8.91 0.53 7.62
C ARG A 96 8.11 1.38 6.63
N ARG A 97 6.79 1.53 6.83
CA ARG A 97 5.92 2.32 5.93
C ARG A 97 6.02 3.82 6.16
N THR A 98 6.21 4.24 7.41
CA THR A 98 6.28 5.66 7.77
C THR A 98 7.67 6.26 7.65
N ARG A 99 8.67 5.49 7.23
CA ARG A 99 10.06 5.95 7.04
C ARG A 99 10.61 6.64 8.29
N LEU A 100 10.32 6.05 9.45
CA LEU A 100 10.63 6.54 10.80
C LEU A 100 12.15 6.70 11.10
N GLY A 101 13.03 6.49 10.11
CA GLY A 101 14.49 6.70 10.19
C GLY A 101 15.06 7.56 9.04
N ASP A 102 14.21 8.31 8.33
CA ASP A 102 14.55 8.95 7.04
C ASP A 102 14.54 10.49 7.10
N GLU A 103 14.35 11.12 8.27
CA GLU A 103 14.36 12.59 8.42
C GLU A 103 15.74 13.23 8.09
N HIS A 104 16.83 12.45 8.01
CA HIS A 104 18.16 12.93 7.61
C HIS A 104 18.96 11.97 6.70
N SER A 105 18.31 11.01 6.03
CA SER A 105 19.04 10.12 5.10
C SER A 105 19.25 10.80 3.75
N LYS A 106 20.23 11.72 3.69
CA LYS A 106 20.82 12.10 2.41
C LYS A 106 21.54 10.88 1.83
N VAL A 107 21.02 10.42 0.70
CA VAL A 107 21.76 9.73 -0.39
C VAL A 107 22.09 8.24 -0.17
N THR A 108 21.55 7.45 -1.11
CA THR A 108 21.96 6.10 -1.53
C THR A 108 21.59 4.94 -0.61
N ARG A 109 20.47 4.28 -0.93
CA ARG A 109 20.47 2.83 -1.22
C ARG A 109 19.52 2.52 -2.38
N SER A 110 20.12 2.47 -3.59
CA SER A 110 19.88 1.47 -4.64
C SER A 110 18.41 1.11 -4.93
N ILE A 111 17.77 1.67 -5.96
CA ILE A 111 17.84 1.09 -7.33
C ILE A 111 18.71 -0.17 -7.38
N THR A 112 18.10 -1.34 -7.22
CA THR A 112 18.31 -2.57 -8.03
C THR A 112 17.57 -3.72 -7.34
N ALA A 113 16.42 -4.07 -7.88
CA ALA A 113 15.89 -5.43 -7.93
C ALA A 113 14.84 -5.49 -9.05
N ALA A 114 15.30 -5.14 -10.24
CA ALA A 114 14.69 -5.52 -11.50
C ALA A 114 15.78 -6.27 -12.25
N GLN A 115 15.72 -7.60 -12.19
CA GLN A 115 16.13 -8.56 -13.22
C GLN A 115 15.61 -9.93 -12.80
#